data_AF-A0A499W4H6-F1
#
_entry.id   AF-A0A499W4H6-F1
#
_cell.length_a   1.000
_cell.length_b   1.000
_cell.length_c   1.000
_cell.angle_alpha   90.00
_cell.angle_beta   90.00
_cell.angle_gamma   90.00
#
_symmetry.space_group_name_H-M   'P 1'
#
loop_
_entity.id
_entity.type
_entity.pdbx_description
1 polymer ?
#
loop_
_entity_poly.entity_id
_entity_poly.type
_entity_poly.pdbx_seq_one_letter_code
_entity_poly.pdbx_strand_id
1 'polypeptide(L)'
;MAAARLGRSTAVITRTGNDPFGTYLHQALEEFGVDDRFVTPVDAYPTPVTFCEIFPPDDFPLYFYRQPKAPDLEIRTEELDFFALRAARIFWITGTGLSEEPSRSATLAALKARTKGAPRSSTSTGARCSGRTHGRPARTTPRRCATRPWPSATSTSARSPPAYANPGPAPRR
;
A
#
# COMPACT_ATOMS: atom_id res chain seq x y z
N MET A 1 -3.52 -6.08 2.64
CA MET A 1 -4.59 -7.05 2.29
C MET A 1 -4.12 -8.19 1.38
N ALA A 2 -3.66 -7.95 0.14
CA ALA A 2 -3.32 -9.07 -0.79
C ALA A 2 -2.29 -10.07 -0.22
N ALA A 3 -1.21 -9.59 0.38
CA ALA A 3 -0.21 -10.45 1.01
C ALA A 3 -0.75 -11.20 2.25
N ALA A 4 -1.67 -10.60 3.02
CA ALA A 4 -2.35 -11.26 4.14
C ALA A 4 -3.20 -12.44 3.66
N ARG A 5 -3.96 -12.27 2.56
CA ARG A 5 -4.74 -13.34 1.93
C ARG A 5 -3.87 -14.50 1.42
N LEU A 6 -2.57 -14.26 1.20
CA LEU A 6 -1.58 -15.29 0.84
C LEU A 6 -0.82 -15.85 2.06
N GLY A 7 -1.34 -15.65 3.28
CA GLY A 7 -0.77 -16.20 4.52
C GLY A 7 0.50 -15.51 4.99
N ARG A 8 0.74 -14.25 4.62
CA ARG A 8 1.88 -13.46 5.11
C ARG A 8 1.46 -12.52 6.22
N SER A 9 2.30 -12.38 7.24
CA SER A 9 2.17 -11.31 8.24
C SER A 9 2.37 -9.96 7.54
N THR A 10 1.40 -9.06 7.66
CA THR A 10 1.45 -7.73 7.06
C THR A 10 0.95 -6.68 8.03
N ALA A 11 1.56 -5.50 7.99
CA ALA A 11 1.09 -4.32 8.69
C ALA A 11 1.04 -3.13 7.70
N VAL A 12 0.27 -2.10 8.02
CA VAL A 12 0.21 -0.84 7.25
C VAL A 12 0.50 0.34 8.16
N ILE A 13 1.34 1.26 7.70
CA ILE A 13 1.58 2.54 8.35
C ILE A 13 0.77 3.57 7.57
N THR A 14 -0.23 4.15 8.21
CA THR A 14 -1.05 5.21 7.61
C THR A 14 -1.73 6.03 8.71
N ARG A 15 -2.35 7.13 8.30
CA ARG A 15 -3.21 7.91 9.17
C ARG A 15 -4.62 7.99 8.62
N THR A 16 -5.57 8.10 9.52
CA THR A 16 -7.01 8.22 9.24
C THR A 16 -7.53 9.50 9.90
N GLY A 17 -8.74 9.93 9.54
CA GLY A 17 -9.43 10.91 10.36
C GLY A 17 -9.89 10.29 11.66
N ASN A 18 -9.99 11.12 12.71
CA ASN A 18 -10.66 10.73 13.95
C ASN A 18 -12.19 10.75 13.77
N ASP A 19 -12.70 9.79 12.98
CA ASP A 19 -14.09 9.71 12.57
C ASP A 19 -14.54 8.24 12.41
N PRO A 20 -15.85 7.98 12.21
CA PRO A 20 -16.36 6.62 12.04
C PRO A 20 -15.76 5.86 10.84
N PHE A 21 -15.28 6.57 9.81
CA PHE A 21 -14.60 5.91 8.69
C PHE A 21 -13.23 5.39 9.12
N GLY A 22 -12.51 6.13 9.97
CA GLY A 22 -11.29 5.66 10.62
C GLY A 22 -11.54 4.37 11.40
N THR A 23 -12.59 4.33 12.23
CA THR A 23 -12.99 3.10 12.96
C THR A 23 -13.30 1.94 12.02
N TYR A 24 -14.04 2.20 10.95
CA TYR A 24 -14.33 1.18 9.92
C TYR A 24 -13.06 0.64 9.28
N LEU A 25 -12.07 1.49 8.98
CA LEU A 25 -10.80 1.06 8.40
C LEU A 25 -10.02 0.12 9.32
N HIS A 26 -10.01 0.38 10.63
CA HIS A 26 -9.42 -0.53 11.61
C HIS A 26 -10.08 -1.92 11.56
N GLN A 27 -11.41 -1.96 11.66
CA GLN A 27 -12.18 -3.22 11.59
C GLN A 27 -11.94 -3.99 10.30
N ALA A 28 -11.94 -3.29 9.16
CA ALA A 28 -11.68 -3.91 7.87
C ALA A 28 -10.25 -4.49 7.78
N LEU A 29 -9.25 -3.77 8.29
CA LEU A 29 -7.87 -4.27 8.31
C LEU A 29 -7.72 -5.54 9.15
N GLU A 30 -8.32 -5.55 10.34
CA GLU A 30 -8.38 -6.73 11.20
C GLU A 30 -9.05 -7.92 10.50
N GLU A 31 -10.20 -7.71 9.85
CA GLU A 31 -10.92 -8.74 9.08
C GLU A 31 -10.06 -9.32 7.95
N PHE A 32 -9.25 -8.48 7.29
CA PHE A 32 -8.31 -8.92 6.27
C PHE A 32 -6.99 -9.50 6.82
N GLY A 33 -6.84 -9.61 8.14
CA GLY A 33 -5.63 -10.12 8.79
C GLY A 33 -4.41 -9.21 8.61
N VAL A 34 -4.63 -7.89 8.52
CA VAL A 34 -3.59 -6.88 8.47
C VAL A 34 -3.45 -6.24 9.84
N ASP A 35 -2.24 -6.24 10.39
CA ASP A 35 -1.92 -5.54 11.64
C ASP A 35 -2.05 -4.03 11.43
N ASP A 36 -2.96 -3.43 12.19
CA ASP A 36 -3.38 -2.05 12.12
C ASP A 36 -2.76 -1.19 13.24
N ARG A 37 -1.84 -1.72 14.05
CA ARG A 37 -1.22 -1.00 15.18
C ARG A 37 -0.49 0.30 14.81
N PHE A 38 -0.17 0.49 13.54
CA PHE A 38 0.47 1.69 12.99
C PHE A 38 -0.50 2.58 12.20
N VAL A 39 -1.80 2.30 12.29
CA VAL A 39 -2.88 3.16 11.79
C VAL A 39 -3.26 4.09 12.93
N THR A 40 -3.02 5.38 12.75
CA THR A 40 -3.28 6.37 13.81
C THR A 40 -4.21 7.48 13.33
N PRO A 41 -5.14 7.96 14.17
CA PRO A 41 -6.03 9.04 13.77
C PRO A 41 -5.30 10.41 13.80
N VAL A 42 -5.83 11.36 13.03
CA VAL A 42 -5.57 12.80 13.19
C VAL A 42 -6.90 13.54 13.33
N ASP A 43 -6.92 14.54 14.22
CA ASP A 43 -8.12 15.35 14.43
C ASP A 43 -8.32 16.43 13.35
N ALA A 44 -7.23 16.83 12.69
CA ALA A 44 -7.22 17.97 11.77
C ALA A 44 -7.90 17.71 10.43
N TYR A 45 -7.96 16.43 9.99
CA TYR A 45 -8.42 16.06 8.65
C TYR A 45 -9.33 14.83 8.69
N PRO A 46 -10.47 14.84 7.99
CA PRO A 46 -11.34 13.67 7.90
C PRO A 46 -10.71 12.57 7.05
N THR A 47 -11.15 11.34 7.26
CA THR A 47 -10.82 10.19 6.41
C THR A 47 -11.28 10.46 4.97
N PRO A 48 -10.40 10.35 3.96
CA PRO A 48 -10.76 10.65 2.58
C PRO A 48 -11.77 9.65 2.03
N VAL A 49 -12.71 10.16 1.22
CA VAL A 49 -13.62 9.31 0.44
C VAL A 49 -13.39 9.54 -1.05
N THR A 50 -13.45 8.47 -1.83
CA THR A 50 -13.35 8.54 -3.28
C THR A 50 -14.61 7.95 -3.88
N PHE A 51 -15.34 8.75 -4.65
CA PHE A 51 -16.47 8.27 -5.43
C PHE A 51 -15.98 7.88 -6.82
N CYS A 52 -16.33 6.68 -7.25
CA CYS A 52 -16.04 6.18 -8.59
C CYS A 52 -17.37 6.00 -9.30
N GLU A 53 -17.57 6.74 -10.38
CA GLU A 53 -18.69 6.49 -11.29
C GLU A 53 -18.29 5.44 -12.32
N ILE A 54 -19.25 4.66 -12.80
CA ILE A 54 -19.02 3.58 -13.75
C ILE A 54 -19.81 3.91 -15.02
N PHE A 55 -19.13 4.42 -16.06
CA PHE A 55 -19.69 4.64 -17.39
C PHE A 55 -19.11 3.62 -18.38
N PRO A 56 -19.92 2.67 -18.89
CA PRO A 56 -19.47 1.75 -19.93
C PRO A 56 -19.08 2.48 -21.22
N PRO A 57 -18.08 2.01 -21.99
CA PRO A 57 -17.28 0.82 -21.74
C PRO A 57 -16.03 1.02 -20.86
N ASP A 58 -15.46 2.24 -20.77
CA ASP A 58 -14.14 2.45 -20.15
C ASP A 58 -13.95 3.82 -19.47
N ASP A 59 -15.03 4.53 -19.12
CA ASP A 59 -14.94 5.82 -18.41
C ASP A 59 -15.31 5.66 -16.94
N PHE A 60 -14.33 5.94 -16.06
CA PHE A 60 -14.45 5.75 -14.61
C PHE A 60 -13.98 7.01 -13.89
N PRO A 61 -14.74 8.11 -13.92
CA PRO A 61 -14.33 9.33 -13.26
C PRO A 61 -14.25 9.11 -11.74
N LEU A 62 -13.12 9.52 -11.17
CA LEU A 62 -12.82 9.42 -9.75
C LEU A 62 -12.89 10.81 -9.11
N TYR A 63 -13.76 10.95 -8.11
CA TYR A 63 -13.93 12.18 -7.33
C TYR A 63 -13.32 12.00 -5.95
N PHE A 64 -12.23 12.72 -5.68
CA PHE A 64 -11.48 12.64 -4.43
C PHE A 64 -11.89 13.74 -3.45
N TYR A 65 -12.48 13.35 -2.31
CA TYR A 65 -12.76 14.24 -1.19
C TYR A 65 -11.64 14.10 -0.17
N ARG A 66 -10.59 14.91 -0.37
CA ARG A 66 -9.36 14.87 0.43
C ARG A 66 -8.76 16.24 0.73
N GLN A 67 -9.56 17.30 0.52
CA GLN A 67 -9.14 18.68 0.77
C GLN A 67 -9.41 19.06 2.24
N PRO A 68 -8.60 19.95 2.83
CA PRO A 68 -7.42 20.60 2.25
C PRO A 68 -6.22 19.65 2.12
N LYS A 69 -6.22 18.56 2.90
CA LYS A 69 -5.17 17.56 2.92
C LYS A 69 -5.72 16.22 3.41
N ALA A 70 -5.11 15.13 2.94
CA ALA A 70 -5.46 13.79 3.40
C ALA A 70 -4.66 13.43 4.67
N PRO A 71 -5.27 12.70 5.63
CA PRO A 71 -4.63 12.34 6.89
C PRO A 71 -3.38 11.47 6.69
N ASP A 72 -3.32 10.60 5.67
CA ASP A 72 -2.13 9.80 5.33
C ASP A 72 -0.91 10.65 4.95
N LEU A 73 -1.10 11.93 4.60
CA LEU A 73 -0.02 12.87 4.36
C LEU A 73 0.50 13.56 5.64
N GLU A 74 -0.12 13.32 6.79
CA GLU A 74 0.32 13.84 8.11
C GLU A 74 1.22 12.86 8.87
N ILE A 75 1.75 11.83 8.21
CA ILE A 75 2.71 10.91 8.82
C ILE A 75 4.01 11.69 9.10
N ARG A 76 4.47 11.62 10.35
CA ARG A 76 5.68 12.30 10.82
C ARG A 76 6.81 11.31 10.98
N THR A 77 8.05 11.80 11.01
CA THR A 77 9.22 10.91 11.07
C THR A 77 9.38 10.32 12.47
N GLU A 78 8.97 11.06 13.49
CA GLU A 78 9.19 10.78 14.91
C GLU A 78 8.30 9.63 15.43
N GLU A 79 7.20 9.36 14.75
CA GLU A 79 6.27 8.27 15.10
C GLU A 79 6.60 6.94 14.40
N LEU A 80 7.60 6.93 13.52
CA LEU A 80 7.97 5.71 12.81
C LEU A 80 8.70 4.73 13.74
N ASP A 81 8.16 3.53 13.84
CA ASP A 81 8.87 2.40 14.46
C ASP A 81 9.98 1.91 13.52
N PHE A 82 11.16 2.52 13.66
CA PHE A 82 12.33 2.15 12.87
C PHE A 82 12.82 0.72 13.12
N PHE A 83 12.48 0.10 14.26
CA PHE A 83 12.82 -1.30 14.50
C PHE A 83 11.96 -2.21 13.63
N ALA A 84 10.64 -2.01 13.61
CA ALA A 84 9.73 -2.75 12.74
C ALA A 84 10.08 -2.56 11.25
N LEU A 85 10.40 -1.33 10.83
CA LEU A 85 10.81 -1.03 9.45
C LEU A 85 12.06 -1.81 9.03
N ARG A 86 13.04 -1.98 9.93
CA ARG A 86 14.25 -2.79 9.67
C ARG A 86 13.96 -4.29 9.70
N ALA A 87 13.05 -4.74 10.58
CA ALA A 87 12.70 -6.14 10.75
C ALA A 87 11.81 -6.70 9.62
N ALA A 88 11.06 -5.86 8.91
CA ALA A 88 10.21 -6.29 7.80
C ALA A 88 11.04 -7.10 6.77
N ARG A 89 10.45 -8.04 6.03
CA ARG A 89 11.17 -8.72 4.93
C ARG A 89 11.07 -7.92 3.63
N ILE A 90 9.91 -7.32 3.41
CA ILE A 90 9.59 -6.45 2.29
C ILE A 90 9.02 -5.17 2.90
N PHE A 91 9.53 -4.03 2.46
CA PHE A 91 8.98 -2.72 2.78
C PHE A 91 8.53 -2.07 1.47
N TRP A 92 7.26 -1.70 1.41
CA TRP A 92 6.62 -1.12 0.23
C TRP A 92 6.07 0.25 0.59
N ILE A 93 6.25 1.21 -0.32
CA ILE A 93 5.72 2.57 -0.18
C ILE A 93 4.86 2.91 -1.39
N THR A 94 3.94 3.85 -1.24
CA THR A 94 3.18 4.42 -2.35
C THR A 94 3.80 5.76 -2.76
N GLY A 95 3.63 6.13 -4.04
CA GLY A 95 4.09 7.43 -4.53
C GLY A 95 3.35 8.62 -3.89
N THR A 96 2.11 8.41 -3.43
CA THR A 96 1.32 9.45 -2.74
C THR A 96 1.96 9.91 -1.44
N GLY A 97 2.62 9.01 -0.69
CA GLY A 97 3.37 9.38 0.52
C GLY A 97 4.57 10.29 0.26
N LEU A 98 4.97 10.49 -0.99
CA LEU A 98 6.05 11.40 -1.38
C LEU A 98 5.53 12.74 -1.91
N SER A 99 4.22 12.94 -2.00
CA SER A 99 3.63 14.11 -2.67
C SER A 99 3.67 15.39 -1.83
N GLU A 100 3.68 15.28 -0.50
CA GLU A 100 3.61 16.45 0.39
C GLU A 100 4.32 16.18 1.73
N GLU A 101 4.82 17.25 2.38
CA GLU A 101 5.31 17.18 3.76
C GLU A 101 4.14 17.13 4.75
N PRO A 102 4.25 16.51 5.94
CA PRO A 102 5.44 15.82 6.48
C PRO A 102 5.66 14.39 5.96
N SER A 103 4.67 13.78 5.29
CA SER A 103 4.73 12.38 4.86
C SER A 103 5.90 12.08 3.92
N ARG A 104 6.29 13.03 3.07
CA ARG A 104 7.47 12.90 2.20
C ARG A 104 8.74 12.67 3.01
N SER A 105 9.01 13.52 4.01
CA SER A 105 10.18 13.35 4.89
C SER A 105 10.14 12.02 5.65
N ALA A 106 8.97 11.65 6.18
CA ALA A 106 8.79 10.38 6.89
C ALA A 106 9.07 9.17 5.98
N THR A 107 8.53 9.18 4.76
CA THR A 107 8.73 8.11 3.76
C THR A 107 10.20 7.97 3.39
N LEU A 108 10.90 9.08 3.16
CA LEU A 108 12.34 9.07 2.85
C LEU A 108 13.19 8.59 4.05
N ALA A 109 12.82 8.98 5.27
CA ALA A 109 13.48 8.50 6.48
C ALA A 109 13.31 6.99 6.67
N ALA A 110 12.10 6.46 6.43
CA ALA A 110 11.80 5.03 6.47
C ALA A 110 12.65 4.24 5.46
N LEU A 111 12.72 4.71 4.21
CA LEU A 111 13.57 4.12 3.17
C LEU A 111 15.06 4.13 3.57
N LYS A 112 15.56 5.26 4.09
CA LYS A 112 16.95 5.38 4.54
C LYS A 112 17.29 4.42 5.68
N ALA A 113 16.38 4.27 6.64
CA ALA A 113 16.53 3.32 7.74
C ALA A 113 16.59 1.87 7.23
N ARG A 114 15.81 1.56 6.20
CA ARG A 114 15.80 0.25 5.56
C ARG A 114 17.11 -0.08 4.85
N THR A 115 17.66 0.85 4.07
CA THR A 115 18.93 0.65 3.35
C THR A 115 20.10 0.40 4.29
N LYS A 116 20.11 1.04 5.47
CA LYS A 116 21.17 0.86 6.48
C LYS A 116 21.06 -0.46 7.27
N GLY A 117 19.86 -1.05 7.35
CA GLY A 117 19.58 -2.24 8.14
C GLY A 117 19.42 -3.54 7.34
N ALA A 118 19.46 -3.50 6.00
CA ALA A 118 19.37 -4.70 5.18
C ALA A 118 20.61 -5.59 5.44
N PRO A 119 20.44 -6.84 5.90
CA PRO A 119 21.55 -7.77 6.00
C PRO A 119 22.11 -7.95 4.59
N ARG A 120 23.40 -7.68 4.40
CA ARG A 120 24.13 -8.24 3.25
C ARG A 120 23.91 -9.75 3.32
N SER A 121 23.25 -10.30 2.30
CA SER A 121 23.01 -11.73 2.14
C SER A 121 24.24 -12.51 2.60
N SER A 122 24.04 -13.36 3.60
CA SER A 122 25.02 -14.33 4.06
C SER A 122 25.58 -15.08 2.86
N THR A 123 26.87 -14.93 2.62
CA THR A 123 27.67 -15.89 1.87
C THR A 123 27.54 -17.22 2.61
N SER A 124 26.61 -18.09 2.18
CA SER A 124 26.62 -19.48 2.59
C SER A 124 27.74 -20.16 1.83
N THR A 125 28.96 -20.01 2.35
CA THR A 125 30.06 -20.94 2.10
C THR A 125 29.54 -22.34 2.40
N GLY A 126 29.64 -23.21 1.40
CA GLY A 126 28.97 -24.50 1.37
C GLY A 126 29.30 -25.39 2.58
N ALA A 127 28.25 -25.92 3.21
CA ALA A 127 28.33 -27.13 4.00
C ALA A 127 27.68 -28.26 3.19
N ARG A 128 28.55 -29.07 2.60
CA ARG A 128 28.25 -30.31 1.87
C ARG A 128 27.96 -31.38 2.93
N CYS A 129 26.73 -31.86 3.05
CA CYS A 129 26.43 -33.08 3.81
C CYS A 129 25.90 -34.16 2.84
N SER A 130 26.71 -35.21 2.70
CA SER A 130 26.48 -36.39 1.88
C SER A 130 25.57 -37.41 2.59
N GLY A 131 24.52 -37.84 1.88
CA GLY A 131 24.08 -39.23 1.74
C GLY A 131 23.52 -40.01 2.94
N ARG A 132 22.23 -40.39 2.86
CA ARG A 132 21.82 -41.82 2.70
C ARG A 132 20.35 -41.95 2.33
N THR A 133 20.12 -42.94 1.47
CA THR A 133 18.88 -43.35 0.80
C THR A 133 17.98 -44.23 1.67
N HIS A 134 16.67 -44.04 1.59
CA HIS A 134 15.68 -45.08 1.18
C HIS A 134 14.23 -44.58 1.36
N GLY A 135 13.41 -44.73 0.31
CA GLY A 135 11.95 -44.52 0.36
C GLY A 135 11.39 -43.98 -0.96
N ARG A 136 10.82 -44.86 -1.79
CA ARG A 136 10.21 -44.57 -3.11
C ARG A 136 9.12 -43.48 -2.98
N PRO A 137 9.05 -42.47 -3.87
CA PRO A 137 7.87 -41.63 -3.96
C PRO A 137 6.89 -42.12 -5.05
N ALA A 138 5.61 -42.08 -4.71
CA ALA A 138 4.50 -42.28 -5.62
C ALA A 138 4.52 -41.22 -6.74
N ARG A 139 4.25 -41.68 -7.96
CA ARG A 139 4.37 -40.93 -9.20
C ARG A 139 3.09 -40.14 -9.44
N THR A 140 3.01 -38.92 -8.91
CA THR A 140 1.99 -37.93 -9.28
C THR A 140 2.57 -36.95 -10.29
N THR A 141 2.07 -37.04 -11.52
CA THR A 141 2.38 -36.17 -12.65
C THR A 141 1.94 -34.73 -12.36
N PRO A 142 2.80 -33.71 -12.43
CA PRO A 142 2.35 -32.32 -12.32
C PRO A 142 1.71 -31.89 -13.64
N ARG A 143 0.41 -31.57 -13.61
CA ARG A 143 -0.26 -30.90 -14.72
C ARG A 143 0.38 -29.52 -14.92
N ARG A 144 0.95 -29.32 -16.11
CA ARG A 144 1.56 -28.07 -16.58
C ARG A 144 0.45 -27.03 -16.71
N CYS A 145 0.37 -26.06 -15.80
CA CYS A 145 -0.45 -24.86 -16.00
C CYS A 145 0.18 -24.04 -17.13
N ALA A 146 -0.55 -23.91 -18.23
CA ALA A 146 -0.16 -23.07 -19.35
C ALA A 146 -0.15 -21.60 -18.90
N THR A 147 1.01 -20.97 -18.91
CA THR A 147 1.17 -19.52 -18.80
C THR A 147 0.72 -18.89 -20.12
N ARG A 148 -0.44 -18.23 -20.12
CA ARG A 148 -0.80 -17.29 -21.19
C ARG A 148 -0.07 -15.97 -20.93
N PRO A 149 0.58 -15.35 -21.94
CA PRO A 149 1.16 -14.02 -21.79
C PRO A 149 0.06 -12.96 -21.68
N TRP A 150 0.31 -11.97 -20.84
CA TRP A 150 -0.49 -10.74 -20.71
C TRP A 150 -0.27 -9.87 -21.96
N PRO A 151 -1.32 -9.30 -22.59
CA PRO A 151 -1.12 -8.37 -23.69
C PRO A 151 -0.53 -7.06 -23.17
N SER A 152 0.50 -6.57 -23.86
CA SER A 152 1.17 -5.29 -23.62
C SER A 152 0.21 -4.13 -23.89
N ALA A 153 -0.07 -3.31 -22.87
CA ALA A 153 -0.82 -2.07 -23.03
C ALA A 153 0.05 -1.00 -23.70
N THR A 154 -0.34 -0.59 -24.90
CA THR A 154 0.25 0.54 -25.64
C THR A 154 -0.18 1.84 -24.96
N SER A 155 0.78 2.67 -24.56
CA SER A 155 0.53 3.96 -23.92
C SER A 155 -0.07 4.96 -24.90
N THR A 156 -1.33 5.34 -24.71
CA THR A 156 -1.91 6.55 -25.32
C THR A 156 -1.87 7.66 -24.28
N SER A 157 -1.30 8.81 -24.63
CA SER A 157 -1.07 9.92 -23.70
C SER A 157 -2.36 10.45 -23.09
N ALA A 158 -2.38 10.57 -21.76
CA ALA A 158 -3.42 11.26 -21.04
C ALA A 158 -3.39 12.76 -21.40
N ARG A 159 -4.47 13.23 -22.02
CA ARG A 159 -4.72 14.65 -22.25
C ARG A 159 -5.40 15.19 -20.99
N SER A 160 -4.87 16.27 -20.41
CA SER A 160 -5.40 16.88 -19.18
C SER A 160 -6.86 17.31 -19.34
N PRO A 161 -7.74 17.08 -18.35
CA PRO A 161 -9.10 17.62 -18.38
C PRO A 161 -9.09 19.14 -18.15
N PRO A 162 -10.07 19.89 -18.69
CA PRO A 162 -10.15 21.34 -18.52
C PRO A 162 -10.51 21.72 -17.08
N ALA A 163 -9.96 22.84 -16.61
CA ALA A 163 -10.25 23.40 -15.31
C ALA A 163 -11.73 23.80 -15.22
N TYR A 164 -12.46 23.24 -14.25
CA TYR A 164 -13.83 23.64 -13.97
C TYR A 164 -13.83 25.02 -13.29
N ALA A 165 -14.45 26.01 -13.93
CA ALA A 165 -14.72 27.30 -13.34
C ALA A 165 -15.83 27.17 -12.29
N ASN A 166 -15.58 27.72 -11.10
CA ASN A 166 -16.49 27.69 -9.96
C ASN A 166 -17.69 28.63 -10.22
N PRO A 167 -18.96 28.15 -10.26
CA PRO A 167 -20.10 29.05 -10.40
C PRO A 167 -20.29 29.80 -9.09
N GLY A 168 -20.20 31.14 -9.15
CA GLY A 168 -20.42 32.03 -8.00
C GLY A 168 -21.78 31.81 -7.33
N PRO A 169 -21.96 32.33 -6.10
CA PRO A 169 -23.12 32.00 -5.27
C PRO A 169 -24.42 32.54 -5.89
N ALA A 170 -25.44 31.68 -5.95
CA ALA A 170 -26.77 32.03 -6.41
C ALA A 170 -27.43 33.11 -5.51
N PRO A 171 -28.24 34.02 -6.07
CA PRO A 171 -28.86 35.10 -5.31
C PRO A 171 -29.90 34.56 -4.31
N ARG A 172 -29.84 35.07 -3.08
CA ARG A 172 -30.79 34.78 -2.01
C ARG A 172 -32.14 35.42 -2.31
N ARG A 173 -33.22 34.66 -2.14
CA ARG A 173 -34.58 35.16 -2.01
C ARG A 173 -34.84 35.66 -0.60
#